data_AF-A0AAW9EDL4-F1
#
_entry.id   AF-A0AAW9EDL4-F1
#
_cell.length_a   1.000
_cell.length_b   1.000
_cell.length_c   1.000
_cell.angle_alpha   90.00
_cell.angle_beta   90.00
_cell.angle_gamma   90.00
#
_symmetry.space_group_name_H-M   'P 1'
#
loop_
_entity.id
_entity.type
_entity.pdbx_description
1 polymer ?
#
loop_
_entity_poly.entity_id
_entity_poly.type
_entity_poly.pdbx_seq_one_letter_code
_entity_poly.pdbx_strand_id
1 'polypeptide(L)'
;VNTSMLAEYRNRNIIAIADSMVSQLLRAIYPLTEAAGLTRLNVTNLMSVSRFGKQAVDELAGQSARLLNGVPPELGRFNKQLAFNILPLLVDNEGSIQEERQMVDQIRKILQDDGLPIS
;
A
#
# COMPACT_ATOMS: atom_id res chain seq x y z
N VAL A 1 -10.81 -4.94 13.68
CA VAL A 1 -10.63 -3.48 13.77
C VAL A 1 -11.98 -2.83 13.94
N ASN A 2 -12.90 -2.92 12.96
CA ASN A 2 -14.20 -2.25 13.02
C ASN A 2 -15.39 -3.19 12.72
N THR A 3 -15.49 -4.32 13.45
CA THR A 3 -16.52 -5.36 13.20
C THR A 3 -17.95 -4.82 13.27
N SER A 4 -18.20 -3.79 14.09
CA SER A 4 -19.49 -3.11 14.20
C SER A 4 -19.99 -2.54 12.86
N MET A 5 -19.08 -2.12 11.97
CA MET A 5 -19.43 -1.56 10.66
C MET A 5 -20.02 -2.59 9.69
N LEU A 6 -19.86 -3.89 9.96
CA LEU A 6 -20.46 -4.92 9.11
C LEU A 6 -21.98 -4.83 9.07
N ALA A 7 -22.64 -4.27 10.09
CA ALA A 7 -24.08 -4.08 10.10
C ALA A 7 -24.58 -3.13 8.98
N GLU A 8 -23.73 -2.22 8.51
CA GLU A 8 -24.07 -1.23 7.49
C GLU A 8 -24.20 -1.82 6.07
N TYR A 9 -23.82 -3.09 5.86
CA TYR A 9 -23.91 -3.73 4.54
C TYR A 9 -25.32 -3.62 3.95
N ARG A 10 -26.38 -3.58 4.79
CA ARG A 10 -27.79 -3.48 4.37
C ARG A 10 -28.09 -2.21 3.57
N ASN A 11 -27.26 -1.17 3.67
CA ASN A 11 -27.46 0.08 2.96
C ASN A 11 -27.34 -0.10 1.43
N ARG A 12 -26.45 -1.00 0.98
CA ARG A 12 -26.16 -1.22 -0.46
C ARG A 12 -25.90 -2.67 -0.86
N ASN A 13 -25.96 -3.61 0.09
CA ASN A 13 -25.54 -5.00 -0.05
C ASN A 13 -24.10 -5.18 -0.57
N ILE A 14 -23.22 -4.23 -0.22
CA ILE A 14 -21.81 -4.22 -0.63
C ILE A 14 -20.95 -4.01 0.61
N ILE A 15 -19.87 -4.80 0.71
CA ILE A 15 -18.82 -4.63 1.70
C ILE A 15 -17.53 -4.35 0.95
N ALA A 16 -16.86 -3.25 1.28
CA ALA A 16 -15.53 -2.94 0.78
C ALA A 16 -14.48 -3.51 1.73
N ILE A 17 -13.47 -4.17 1.16
CA ILE A 17 -12.29 -4.64 1.90
C ILE A 17 -11.20 -3.59 1.70
N ALA A 18 -10.48 -3.26 2.77
CA ALA A 18 -9.35 -2.35 2.68
C ALA A 18 -8.18 -2.95 1.89
N ASP A 19 -7.32 -2.05 1.41
CA ASP A 19 -6.05 -2.41 0.80
C ASP A 19 -5.25 -3.32 1.74
N SER A 20 -4.53 -4.27 1.14
CA SER A 20 -3.72 -5.24 1.87
C SER A 20 -2.74 -4.61 2.87
N MET A 21 -2.18 -3.44 2.56
CA MET A 21 -1.17 -2.75 3.38
C MET A 21 -1.84 -2.06 4.57
N VAL A 22 -3.00 -1.42 4.35
CA VAL A 22 -3.85 -0.88 5.42
C VAL A 22 -4.29 -1.99 6.36
N SER A 23 -4.74 -3.13 5.81
CA SER A 23 -5.20 -4.27 6.59
C SER A 23 -4.08 -4.84 7.48
N GLN A 24 -2.88 -5.02 6.93
CA GLN A 24 -1.70 -5.50 7.68
C GLN A 24 -1.29 -4.51 8.77
N LEU A 25 -1.19 -3.23 8.43
CA LEU A 25 -0.81 -2.17 9.35
C LEU A 25 -1.79 -2.08 10.52
N LEU A 26 -3.09 -1.93 10.23
CA LEU A 26 -4.10 -1.81 11.27
C LEU A 26 -4.21 -3.08 12.11
N ARG A 27 -4.06 -4.27 11.51
CA ARG A 27 -4.02 -5.51 12.29
C ARG A 27 -2.87 -5.52 13.30
N ALA A 28 -1.72 -4.96 12.94
CA ALA A 28 -0.55 -4.89 13.81
C ALA A 28 -0.70 -3.84 14.92
N ILE A 29 -1.19 -2.64 14.59
CA ILE A 29 -1.21 -1.52 15.55
C ILE A 29 -2.49 -1.42 16.38
N TYR A 30 -3.62 -1.98 15.93
CA TYR A 30 -4.91 -1.83 16.61
C TYR A 30 -4.92 -2.28 18.08
N PRO A 31 -4.22 -3.36 18.49
CA PRO A 31 -4.11 -3.69 19.92
C PRO A 31 -3.41 -2.59 20.75
N LEU A 32 -2.44 -1.89 20.15
CA LEU A 32 -1.75 -0.77 20.81
C LEU A 32 -2.65 0.46 20.90
N THR A 33 -3.47 0.70 19.87
CA THR A 33 -4.43 1.80 19.88
C THR A 33 -5.49 1.62 20.95
N GLU A 34 -5.97 0.39 21.18
CA GLU A 34 -6.92 0.08 22.25
C GLU A 34 -6.30 0.20 23.65
N ALA A 35 -5.00 -0.13 23.79
CA ALA A 35 -4.33 -0.13 25.08
C ALA A 35 -3.88 1.27 25.54
N ALA A 36 -3.46 2.14 24.62
CA ALA A 36 -2.81 3.42 24.95
C ALA A 36 -3.27 4.62 24.10
N GLY A 37 -4.17 4.40 23.13
CA GLY A 37 -4.53 5.40 22.14
C GLY A 37 -3.48 5.54 21.03
N LEU A 38 -3.84 6.27 19.97
CA LEU A 38 -2.96 6.60 18.85
C LEU A 38 -3.05 8.10 18.58
N THR A 39 -1.93 8.81 18.68
CA THR A 39 -1.90 10.26 18.49
C THR A 39 -1.32 10.68 17.14
N ARG A 40 -0.44 9.86 16.57
CA ARG A 40 0.19 10.08 15.26
C ARG A 40 0.71 8.76 14.71
N LEU A 41 0.65 8.63 13.40
CA LEU A 41 1.16 7.47 12.67
C LEU A 41 2.17 7.94 11.61
N ASN A 42 3.37 7.36 11.62
CA ASN A 42 4.35 7.56 10.55
C ASN A 42 4.57 6.21 9.86
N VAL A 43 4.44 6.14 8.54
CA VAL A 43 4.55 4.89 7.78
C VAL A 43 5.43 5.10 6.55
N THR A 44 6.45 4.26 6.42
CA THR A 44 7.18 4.11 5.15
C THR A 44 6.83 2.75 4.57
N ASN A 45 6.34 2.76 3.33
CA ASN A 45 5.83 1.56 2.69
C ASN A 45 6.76 1.10 1.56
N LEU A 46 7.28 -0.12 1.68
CA LEU A 46 8.12 -0.76 0.66
C LEU A 46 7.26 -1.76 -0.11
N MET A 47 6.75 -1.31 -1.26
CA MET A 47 5.78 -2.10 -2.02
C MET A 47 6.45 -3.15 -2.90
N SER A 48 5.97 -4.38 -2.78
CA SER A 48 6.35 -5.48 -3.68
C SER A 48 5.85 -5.24 -5.10
N VAL A 49 6.66 -5.62 -6.10
CA VAL A 49 6.27 -5.62 -7.52
C VAL A 49 5.07 -6.50 -7.82
N SER A 50 4.76 -7.48 -6.95
CA SER A 50 3.58 -8.34 -7.09
C SER A 50 2.26 -7.57 -7.09
N ARG A 51 2.24 -6.35 -6.54
CA ARG A 51 1.10 -5.42 -6.61
C ARG A 51 0.69 -5.10 -8.05
N PHE A 52 1.65 -5.10 -8.98
CA PHE A 52 1.42 -4.81 -10.39
C PHE A 52 1.17 -6.07 -11.23
N GLY A 53 0.92 -7.21 -10.57
CA GLY A 53 0.54 -8.47 -11.19
C GLY A 53 1.73 -9.32 -11.67
N LYS A 54 1.40 -10.48 -12.24
CA LYS A 54 2.37 -11.50 -12.66
C LYS A 54 3.45 -10.94 -13.59
N GLN A 55 3.08 -10.09 -14.55
CA GLN A 55 4.02 -9.52 -15.51
C GLN A 55 5.14 -8.72 -14.83
N ALA A 56 4.84 -7.97 -13.77
CA ALA A 56 5.84 -7.21 -13.03
C ALA A 56 6.78 -8.12 -12.22
N VAL A 57 6.27 -9.24 -11.71
CA VAL A 57 7.08 -10.28 -11.05
C VAL A 57 8.03 -10.93 -12.04
N ASP A 58 7.52 -11.31 -13.21
CA ASP A 58 8.31 -11.91 -14.29
C ASP A 58 9.39 -10.92 -14.79
N GLU A 59 9.07 -9.63 -14.89
CA GLU A 59 10.04 -8.57 -15.25
C GLU A 59 11.15 -8.42 -14.21
N LEU A 60 10.81 -8.37 -12.91
CA LEU A 60 11.81 -8.30 -11.83
C LEU A 60 12.73 -9.54 -11.86
N ALA A 61 12.16 -10.73 -12.02
CA ALA A 61 12.93 -11.97 -12.08
C ALA A 61 13.86 -12.01 -13.30
N GLY A 62 13.35 -11.62 -14.48
CA GLY A 62 14.12 -11.54 -15.71
C GLY A 62 15.27 -10.54 -15.62
N GLN A 63 15.01 -9.32 -15.16
CA GLN A 63 16.05 -8.30 -14.97
C GLN A 63 17.12 -8.77 -13.97
N SER A 64 16.72 -9.42 -12.88
CA SER A 64 17.65 -9.94 -11.88
C SER A 64 18.57 -11.02 -12.48
N ALA A 65 18.02 -11.98 -13.21
CA ALA A 65 18.79 -13.04 -13.86
C ALA A 65 19.79 -12.49 -14.88
N ARG A 66 19.40 -11.49 -15.70
CA ARG A 66 20.32 -10.88 -16.68
C ARG A 66 21.49 -10.18 -16.00
N LEU A 67 21.21 -9.35 -15.00
CA LEU A 67 22.24 -8.62 -14.28
C LEU A 67 23.24 -9.55 -13.58
N LEU A 68 22.76 -10.66 -13.00
CA LEU A 68 23.62 -11.67 -12.39
C LEU A 68 24.53 -12.41 -13.40
N ASN A 69 24.18 -12.39 -14.69
CA ASN A 69 25.00 -12.93 -15.78
C ASN A 69 25.81 -11.86 -16.52
N GLY A 70 25.90 -10.63 -16.00
CA GLY A 70 26.63 -9.54 -16.64
C GLY A 70 25.94 -8.96 -17.89
N VAL A 71 24.66 -9.29 -18.09
CA VAL A 71 23.86 -8.80 -19.21
C VAL A 71 23.01 -7.60 -18.74
N PRO A 72 22.97 -6.48 -19.48
CA PRO A 72 22.11 -5.35 -19.14
C PRO A 72 20.64 -5.76 -18.99
N PRO A 73 19.85 -5.11 -18.12
CA PRO A 73 18.43 -5.42 -17.98
C PRO A 73 17.64 -4.90 -19.18
N GLU A 74 16.56 -5.59 -19.51
CA GLU A 74 15.60 -5.12 -20.52
C GLU A 74 14.52 -4.30 -19.80
N LEU A 75 14.32 -3.06 -20.25
CA LEU A 75 13.28 -2.20 -19.73
C LEU A 75 11.93 -2.65 -20.28
N GLY A 76 11.03 -3.04 -19.38
CA GLY A 76 9.67 -3.43 -19.72
C GLY A 76 8.68 -2.35 -19.30
N ARG A 77 7.70 -2.75 -18.48
CA ARG A 77 6.56 -1.93 -18.08
C ARG A 77 6.95 -0.67 -17.30
N PHE A 78 8.01 -0.75 -16.50
CA PHE A 78 8.35 0.32 -15.54
C PHE A 78 9.24 1.42 -16.12
N ASN A 79 9.67 1.30 -17.39
CA ASN A 79 10.57 2.23 -18.08
C ASN A 79 11.86 2.59 -17.31
N LYS A 80 12.16 1.86 -16.23
CA LYS A 80 13.30 1.96 -15.34
C LYS A 80 13.64 0.57 -14.82
N GLN A 81 14.90 0.36 -14.45
CA GLN A 81 15.35 -0.90 -13.86
C GLN A 81 14.67 -1.14 -12.51
N LEU A 82 14.03 -2.30 -12.37
CA LEU A 82 13.44 -2.81 -11.13
C LEU A 82 14.48 -3.57 -10.29
N ALA A 83 15.26 -4.44 -10.92
CA ALA A 83 16.18 -5.31 -10.20
C ALA A 83 17.24 -4.50 -9.45
N PHE A 84 17.42 -4.82 -8.17
CA PHE A 84 18.37 -4.14 -7.28
C PHE A 84 18.16 -2.62 -7.17
N ASN A 85 16.90 -2.17 -7.25
CA ASN A 85 16.54 -0.75 -7.22
C ASN A 85 15.29 -0.50 -6.35
N ILE A 86 15.08 0.76 -5.96
CA ILE A 86 13.84 1.25 -5.35
C ILE A 86 13.28 2.33 -6.26
N LEU A 87 12.04 2.16 -6.71
CA LEU A 87 11.37 3.13 -7.56
C LEU A 87 10.49 4.07 -6.71
N PRO A 88 10.62 5.40 -6.86
CA PRO A 88 9.71 6.33 -6.23
C PRO A 88 8.34 6.25 -6.91
N LEU A 89 7.28 6.43 -6.13
CA LEU A 89 5.96 6.69 -6.69
C LEU A 89 5.90 8.10 -7.26
N LEU A 90 5.07 8.27 -8.28
CA LEU A 90 4.93 9.54 -8.98
C LEU A 90 3.75 10.33 -8.39
N VAL A 91 3.94 11.64 -8.36
CA VAL A 91 2.89 12.60 -8.01
C VAL A 91 1.88 12.65 -9.16
N ASP A 92 0.60 12.63 -8.84
CA ASP A 92 -0.46 12.81 -9.83
C ASP A 92 -0.94 14.26 -9.93
N ASN A 93 -2.02 14.49 -10.68
CA ASN A 93 -2.53 15.83 -10.95
C ASN A 93 -3.03 16.57 -9.70
N GLU A 94 -3.26 15.85 -8.59
CA GLU A 94 -3.68 16.44 -7.31
C GLU A 94 -2.47 16.88 -6.45
N GLY A 95 -1.24 16.70 -6.94
CA GLY A 95 -0.03 17.17 -6.26
C GLY A 95 0.45 16.27 -5.13
N SER A 96 -0.10 15.06 -4.98
CA SER A 96 0.47 14.04 -4.11
C SER A 96 0.45 12.64 -4.73
N ILE A 97 0.93 11.63 -4.01
CA ILE A 97 0.92 10.23 -4.45
C ILE A 97 -0.46 9.63 -4.14
N GLN A 98 -1.10 9.01 -5.14
CA GLN A 98 -2.45 8.45 -5.02
C GLN A 98 -2.53 7.34 -3.96
N GLU A 99 -1.55 6.44 -3.92
CA GLU A 99 -1.52 5.31 -2.98
C GLU A 99 -1.40 5.79 -1.52
N GLU A 100 -0.66 6.88 -1.28
CA GLU A 100 -0.55 7.50 0.04
C GLU A 100 -1.88 8.09 0.47
N ARG A 101 -2.56 8.84 -0.41
CA ARG A 101 -3.91 9.39 -0.13
C ARG A 101 -4.92 8.28 0.18
N GLN A 102 -4.97 7.25 -0.65
CA GLN A 102 -5.87 6.11 -0.44
C GLN A 102 -5.60 5.40 0.90
N MET A 103 -4.33 5.26 1.29
CA MET A 103 -3.96 4.66 2.57
C MET A 103 -4.46 5.52 3.74
N VAL A 104 -4.23 6.83 3.70
CA VAL A 104 -4.70 7.78 4.72
C VAL A 104 -6.22 7.72 4.87
N ASP A 105 -6.95 7.81 3.76
CA ASP A 105 -8.41 7.80 3.76
C ASP A 105 -8.98 6.49 4.33
N GLN A 106 -8.40 5.35 3.96
CA GLN A 106 -8.84 4.06 4.46
C GLN A 106 -8.52 3.87 5.95
N ILE A 107 -7.35 4.30 6.41
CA ILE A 107 -6.98 4.23 7.83
C ILE A 107 -7.97 5.04 8.67
N ARG A 108 -8.20 6.30 8.30
CA ARG A 108 -9.15 7.19 9.01
C ARG A 108 -10.55 6.62 9.02
N LYS A 109 -11.03 6.14 7.87
CA LYS A 109 -12.36 5.53 7.75
C LYS A 109 -12.52 4.28 8.63
N ILE A 110 -11.48 3.44 8.72
CA ILE A 110 -11.55 2.22 9.53
C ILE A 110 -11.47 2.52 11.02
N LEU A 111 -10.60 3.45 11.42
CA LEU A 111 -10.43 3.85 12.82
C LEU A 111 -11.52 4.82 13.29
N GLN A 112 -12.35 5.34 12.38
CA GLN A 112 -13.34 6.39 12.64
C GLN A 112 -12.73 7.65 13.26
N ASP A 113 -11.54 8.02 12.78
CA ASP A 113 -10.79 9.18 13.24
C ASP A 113 -10.29 9.99 12.04
N ASP A 114 -11.08 10.98 11.62
CA ASP A 114 -10.74 11.87 10.51
C ASP A 114 -9.57 12.82 10.83
N GLY A 115 -9.31 13.05 12.13
CA GLY A 115 -8.29 13.98 12.63
C GLY A 115 -6.91 13.37 12.78
N LEU A 116 -6.79 12.03 12.71
CA LEU A 116 -5.54 11.33 12.94
C LEU A 116 -4.43 11.86 12.00
N PRO A 117 -3.32 12.40 12.54
CA PRO A 117 -2.17 12.79 11.76
C PRO A 117 -1.44 11.53 11.24
N ILE A 118 -1.34 11.42 9.92
CA ILE A 118 -0.68 10.30 9.23
C ILE A 118 0.29 10.90 8.20
N SER A 119 1.51 10.35 8.15
CA SER A 119 2.53 10.70 7.15
C SER A 119 3.36 9.49 6.74
#